data_AF-A0A7X3PN68-F1
#
_entry.id   AF-A0A7X3PN68-F1
#
_cell.length_a   1.000
_cell.length_b   1.000
_cell.length_c   1.000
_cell.angle_alpha   90.00
_cell.angle_beta   90.00
_cell.angle_gamma   90.00
#
_symmetry.space_group_name_H-M   'P 1'
#
loop_
_entity.id
_entity.type
_entity.pdbx_description
1 polymer ?
#
loop_
_entity_poly.entity_id
_entity_poly.type
_entity_poly.pdbx_seq_one_letter_code
_entity_poly.pdbx_strand_id
1 'polypeptide(L)'
;MPSVGLLVWRPRYKRTRYIRDLGPLEDLQTGSWLSLHWGFVHRSLGSDRTFSLYQAQLAPRFEPTKRSYAELTLFTSAYRGKGEFYNLLASASATAYFRLGVVHSLALRAALEALHRSEDADQLLLGLARGLRGYAPRRYDGTRRVLFNVEARPTWVRRPWYTLASTAFVDCGAAWTPDHKKANLVCSPGLGIRLGWPKVYNTPVLRGDIAYGLEEGSYELSVGLGQYF
;
A
#
# COMPACT_ATOMS: atom_id res chain seq x y z
N MET A 1 20.59 1.27 -21.18
CA MET A 1 20.04 -0.11 -21.20
C MET A 1 18.88 -0.14 -22.18
N PRO A 2 18.99 -0.85 -23.31
CA PRO A 2 17.85 -1.14 -24.17
C PRO A 2 16.73 -1.86 -23.41
N SER A 3 15.48 -1.48 -23.65
CA SER A 3 14.32 -2.09 -23.02
C SER A 3 13.07 -2.01 -23.89
N VAL A 4 12.11 -2.88 -23.61
CA VAL A 4 10.79 -2.93 -24.24
C VAL A 4 9.74 -3.10 -23.16
N GLY A 5 8.61 -2.42 -23.34
CA GLY A 5 7.46 -2.53 -22.44
C GLY A 5 6.18 -2.79 -23.22
N LEU A 6 5.29 -3.57 -22.63
CA LEU A 6 3.93 -3.77 -23.11
C LEU A 6 2.96 -3.36 -21.99
N LEU A 7 2.10 -2.39 -22.29
CA LEU A 7 1.00 -1.97 -21.41
C LEU A 7 -0.33 -2.34 -22.07
N VAL A 8 -1.09 -3.22 -21.43
CA VAL A 8 -2.48 -3.50 -21.79
C VAL A 8 -3.35 -2.85 -20.72
N TRP A 9 -4.05 -1.79 -21.08
CA TRP A 9 -4.89 -1.03 -20.16
C TRP A 9 -6.33 -0.98 -20.64
N ARG A 10 -7.27 -1.28 -19.74
CA ARG A 10 -8.70 -1.06 -19.94
C ARG A 10 -9.11 0.15 -19.10
N PRO A 11 -9.05 1.37 -19.62
CA PRO A 11 -9.38 2.56 -18.85
C PRO A 11 -10.85 2.54 -18.43
N ARG A 12 -11.09 2.74 -17.14
CA ARG A 12 -12.42 2.93 -16.57
C ARG A 12 -12.29 3.76 -15.30
N TYR A 13 -13.23 4.69 -15.14
CA TYR A 13 -13.24 5.60 -14.01
C TYR A 13 -14.64 5.67 -13.40
N LYS A 14 -14.69 5.97 -12.11
CA LYS A 14 -15.94 6.21 -11.42
C LYS A 14 -15.83 7.39 -10.46
N ARG A 15 -16.80 8.29 -10.60
CA ARG A 15 -17.04 9.41 -9.71
C ARG A 15 -17.67 8.94 -8.41
N THR A 16 -17.02 9.21 -7.27
CA THR A 16 -17.53 8.89 -5.93
C THR A 16 -17.11 9.97 -4.93
N ARG A 17 -17.48 9.81 -3.66
CA ARG A 17 -17.04 10.65 -2.55
C ARG A 17 -16.82 9.77 -1.32
N TYR A 18 -16.03 10.25 -0.37
CA TYR A 18 -15.84 9.64 0.94
C TYR A 18 -15.21 8.24 0.86
N ILE A 19 -14.26 8.05 -0.06
CA ILE A 19 -13.42 6.84 -0.11
C ILE A 19 -11.99 7.22 0.28
N ARG A 20 -11.38 8.10 -0.53
CA ARG A 20 -10.02 8.62 -0.34
C ARG A 20 -10.02 10.03 0.22
N ASP A 21 -11.05 10.83 -0.05
CA ASP A 21 -11.14 12.22 0.41
C ASP A 21 -12.36 12.46 1.30
N LEU A 22 -12.33 13.55 2.07
CA LEU A 22 -13.39 13.91 3.01
C LEU A 22 -14.29 15.02 2.46
N GLY A 23 -15.01 14.74 1.39
CA GLY A 23 -16.04 15.63 0.86
C GLY A 23 -16.05 15.86 -0.65
N PRO A 24 -14.91 16.17 -1.29
CA PRO A 24 -14.83 16.40 -2.73
C PRO A 24 -15.30 15.21 -3.58
N LEU A 25 -15.57 15.47 -4.86
CA LEU A 25 -15.77 14.41 -5.84
C LEU A 25 -14.43 13.79 -6.19
N GLU A 26 -14.33 12.48 -6.07
CA GLU A 26 -13.16 11.67 -6.35
C GLU A 26 -13.37 10.90 -7.64
N ASP A 27 -12.34 10.86 -8.50
CA ASP A 27 -12.30 9.99 -9.67
C ASP A 27 -11.46 8.74 -9.35
N LEU A 28 -12.13 7.63 -9.09
CA LEU A 28 -11.47 6.35 -8.85
C LEU A 28 -11.20 5.63 -10.16
N GLN A 29 -9.95 5.25 -10.40
CA GLN A 29 -9.59 4.38 -11.50
C GLN A 29 -10.05 2.94 -11.20
N THR A 30 -11.08 2.48 -11.89
CA THR A 30 -11.67 1.14 -11.78
C THR A 30 -11.30 0.24 -12.97
N GLY A 31 -10.42 0.73 -13.84
CA GLY A 31 -9.91 0.01 -15.00
C GLY A 31 -8.71 -0.89 -14.68
N SER A 32 -8.82 -2.17 -15.03
CA SER A 32 -7.73 -3.14 -14.90
C SER A 32 -6.62 -2.90 -15.92
N TRP A 33 -5.39 -3.22 -15.54
CA TRP A 33 -4.24 -3.16 -16.45
C TRP A 33 -3.19 -4.23 -16.16
N LEU A 34 -2.36 -4.48 -17.17
CA LEU A 34 -1.19 -5.35 -17.14
C LEU A 34 -0.03 -4.58 -17.78
N SER A 35 1.11 -4.53 -17.10
CA SER A 35 2.37 -4.04 -17.64
C SER A 35 3.40 -5.16 -17.60
N LEU A 36 4.08 -5.38 -18.71
CA LEU A 36 5.24 -6.27 -18.81
C LEU A 36 6.42 -5.42 -19.27
N HIS A 37 7.56 -5.59 -18.63
CA HIS A 37 8.79 -4.90 -19.01
C HIS A 37 9.94 -5.88 -19.07
N TRP A 38 10.72 -5.78 -20.15
CA TRP A 38 11.97 -6.51 -20.30
C TRP A 38 13.05 -5.53 -20.70
N GLY A 39 14.22 -5.65 -20.08
CA GLY A 39 15.37 -4.88 -20.51
C GLY A 39 16.65 -5.70 -20.43
N PHE A 40 17.64 -5.24 -21.16
CA PHE A 40 18.87 -5.98 -21.38
C PHE A 40 20.09 -5.07 -21.25
N VAL A 41 21.07 -5.53 -20.51
CA VAL A 41 22.35 -4.87 -20.30
C VAL A 41 23.46 -5.81 -20.74
N HIS A 42 24.40 -5.29 -21.52
CA HIS A 42 25.55 -6.04 -22.01
C HIS A 42 26.85 -5.25 -21.82
N ARG A 43 27.95 -5.95 -21.57
CA ARG A 43 29.29 -5.32 -21.40
C ARG A 43 29.71 -4.47 -22.60
N SER A 44 29.36 -4.89 -23.82
CA SER A 44 29.64 -4.12 -25.04
C SER A 44 28.92 -2.77 -25.11
N LEU A 45 27.92 -2.54 -24.25
CA LEU A 45 27.20 -1.26 -24.12
C LEU A 45 27.79 -0.37 -23.00
N GLY A 46 29.02 -0.66 -22.54
CA GLY A 46 29.71 0.10 -21.50
C GLY A 46 29.37 -0.31 -20.05
N SER A 47 28.72 -1.45 -19.87
CA SER A 47 28.40 -2.01 -18.54
C SER A 47 29.52 -2.89 -17.99
N ASP A 48 29.65 -2.97 -16.67
CA ASP A 48 30.53 -3.89 -15.95
C ASP A 48 30.04 -5.35 -16.02
N ARG A 49 28.72 -5.54 -16.16
CA ARG A 49 28.05 -6.85 -16.21
C ARG A 49 27.01 -6.96 -17.33
N THR A 50 26.74 -8.20 -17.72
CA THR A 50 25.67 -8.57 -18.66
C THR A 50 24.53 -9.22 -17.89
N PHE A 51 23.33 -8.66 -17.98
CA PHE A 51 22.13 -9.19 -17.32
C PHE A 51 20.86 -8.75 -18.03
N SER A 52 19.75 -9.44 -17.75
CA SER A 52 18.41 -9.10 -18.19
C SER A 52 17.54 -8.73 -16.99
N LEU A 53 16.70 -7.71 -17.12
CA LEU A 53 15.67 -7.34 -16.15
C LEU A 53 14.31 -7.80 -16.68
N TYR A 54 13.52 -8.43 -15.81
CA TYR A 54 12.14 -8.79 -16.08
C TYR A 54 11.26 -8.15 -15.01
N GLN A 55 10.19 -7.49 -15.43
CA GLN A 55 9.17 -6.96 -14.52
C GLN A 55 7.79 -7.26 -15.07
N ALA A 56 6.87 -7.58 -14.18
CA ALA A 56 5.46 -7.77 -14.52
C ALA A 56 4.59 -7.14 -13.42
N GLN A 57 3.57 -6.39 -13.82
CA GLN A 57 2.60 -5.80 -12.93
C GLN A 57 1.20 -6.04 -13.43
N LEU A 58 0.39 -6.72 -12.63
CA LEU A 58 -1.01 -7.02 -12.92
C LEU A 58 -1.88 -6.32 -11.88
N ALA A 59 -2.77 -5.44 -12.34
CA ALA A 59 -3.57 -4.59 -11.48
C ALA A 59 -5.07 -4.71 -11.81
N PRO A 60 -5.73 -5.83 -11.50
CA PRO A 60 -7.16 -5.96 -11.68
C PRO A 60 -7.92 -5.08 -10.69
N ARG A 61 -9.06 -4.57 -11.15
CA ARG A 61 -9.95 -3.69 -10.42
C ARG A 61 -11.36 -4.27 -10.48
N PHE A 62 -12.02 -4.31 -9.33
CA PHE A 62 -13.34 -4.91 -9.18
C PHE A 62 -14.29 -3.92 -8.52
N GLU A 63 -15.54 -3.95 -8.98
CA GLU A 63 -16.65 -3.22 -8.36
C GLU A 63 -17.77 -4.23 -8.13
N PRO A 64 -17.72 -5.03 -7.04
CA PRO A 64 -18.73 -6.07 -6.80
C PRO A 64 -20.13 -5.49 -6.62
N THR A 65 -20.23 -4.28 -6.08
CA THR A 65 -21.50 -3.55 -5.92
C THR A 65 -21.29 -2.06 -6.19
N LYS A 66 -22.38 -1.30 -6.34
CA LYS A 66 -22.30 0.18 -6.47
C LYS A 66 -21.66 0.87 -5.26
N ARG A 67 -21.53 0.17 -4.13
CA ARG A 67 -20.99 0.68 -2.86
C ARG A 67 -19.66 0.04 -2.45
N SER A 68 -19.13 -0.91 -3.22
CA SER A 68 -17.88 -1.59 -2.90
C SER A 68 -16.90 -1.57 -4.05
N TYR A 69 -15.64 -1.34 -3.73
CA TYR A 69 -14.52 -1.28 -4.68
C TYR A 69 -13.39 -2.14 -4.16
N ALA A 70 -12.76 -2.92 -5.02
CA ALA A 70 -11.59 -3.68 -4.67
C ALA A 70 -10.50 -3.52 -5.72
N GLU A 71 -9.28 -3.37 -5.25
CA GLU A 71 -8.08 -3.20 -6.04
C GLU A 71 -7.10 -4.28 -5.64
N LEU A 72 -6.61 -5.04 -6.61
CA LEU A 72 -5.50 -5.97 -6.40
C LEU A 72 -4.35 -5.52 -7.29
N THR A 73 -3.14 -5.49 -6.75
CA THR A 73 -1.93 -5.21 -7.50
C THR A 73 -0.94 -6.32 -7.18
N LEU A 74 -0.54 -7.05 -8.21
CA LEU A 74 0.52 -8.04 -8.16
C LEU A 74 1.70 -7.45 -8.93
N PHE A 75 2.88 -7.46 -8.35
CA PHE A 75 4.09 -7.02 -9.01
C PHE A 75 5.22 -8.00 -8.73
N THR A 76 6.01 -8.30 -9.76
CA THR A 76 7.23 -9.07 -9.62
C THR A 76 8.34 -8.47 -10.46
N SER A 77 9.57 -8.51 -9.95
CA SER A 77 10.77 -8.16 -10.68
C SER A 77 11.89 -9.12 -10.39
N ALA A 78 12.70 -9.41 -11.41
CA ALA A 78 13.84 -10.30 -11.30
C ALA A 78 14.95 -9.87 -12.25
N TYR A 79 16.19 -10.05 -11.82
CA TYR A 79 17.34 -9.95 -12.69
C TYR A 79 17.81 -11.36 -13.06
N ARG A 80 18.34 -11.52 -14.28
CA ARG A 80 18.96 -12.75 -14.75
C ARG A 80 20.33 -12.47 -15.32
N GLY A 81 21.36 -13.09 -14.76
CA GLY A 81 22.75 -12.93 -15.19
C GLY A 81 23.50 -14.24 -15.04
N LYS A 82 24.41 -14.54 -15.98
CA LYS A 82 25.19 -15.79 -16.00
C LYS A 82 24.35 -17.07 -15.84
N GLY A 83 23.11 -17.05 -16.33
CA GLY A 83 22.18 -18.19 -16.28
C GLY A 83 21.25 -18.23 -15.05
N GLU A 84 21.51 -17.45 -14.01
CA GLU A 84 20.77 -17.49 -12.73
C GLU A 84 19.89 -16.27 -12.51
N PHE A 85 18.81 -16.44 -11.73
CA PHE A 85 17.98 -15.34 -11.24
C PHE A 85 18.43 -14.85 -9.87
N TYR A 86 18.44 -13.53 -9.70
CA TYR A 86 18.78 -12.84 -8.46
C TYR A 86 17.93 -11.57 -8.30
N ASN A 87 17.96 -10.96 -7.10
CA ASN A 87 17.17 -9.78 -6.74
C ASN A 87 15.68 -9.95 -7.08
N LEU A 88 15.12 -11.11 -6.70
CA LEU A 88 13.72 -11.45 -6.94
C LEU A 88 12.86 -10.72 -5.92
N LEU A 89 12.06 -9.76 -6.37
CA LEU A 89 11.05 -9.08 -5.56
C LEU A 89 9.67 -9.48 -6.07
N ALA A 90 8.83 -10.00 -5.18
CA ALA A 90 7.42 -10.26 -5.43
C ALA A 90 6.57 -9.49 -4.42
N SER A 91 5.50 -8.89 -4.89
CA SER A 91 4.56 -8.14 -4.05
C SER A 91 3.13 -8.39 -4.50
N ALA A 92 2.22 -8.46 -3.54
CA ALA A 92 0.80 -8.57 -3.74
C ALA A 92 0.11 -7.64 -2.74
N SER A 93 -0.69 -6.69 -3.22
CA SER A 93 -1.46 -5.79 -2.38
C SER A 93 -2.92 -5.80 -2.81
N ALA A 94 -3.82 -6.09 -1.88
CA ALA A 94 -5.26 -5.97 -2.05
C ALA A 94 -5.78 -4.81 -1.18
N THR A 95 -6.67 -4.00 -1.72
CA THR A 95 -7.37 -2.95 -0.97
C THR A 95 -8.84 -2.97 -1.33
N ALA A 96 -9.71 -2.97 -0.33
CA ALA A 96 -11.15 -2.95 -0.53
C ALA A 96 -11.80 -1.82 0.25
N TYR A 97 -12.71 -1.10 -0.38
CA TYR A 97 -13.48 -0.03 0.23
C TYR A 97 -14.97 -0.36 0.16
N PHE A 98 -15.68 -0.14 1.27
CA PHE A 98 -17.12 -0.32 1.37
C PHE A 98 -17.76 0.97 1.88
N ARG A 99 -18.73 1.52 1.14
CA ARG A 99 -19.53 2.65 1.60
C ARG A 99 -20.67 2.18 2.47
N LEU A 100 -20.69 2.71 3.70
CA LEU A 100 -21.73 2.47 4.68
C LEU A 100 -22.60 3.73 4.76
N GLY A 101 -23.81 3.66 4.18
CA GLY A 101 -24.67 4.82 3.99
C GLY A 101 -24.11 5.80 2.95
N VAL A 102 -24.13 7.09 3.26
CA VAL A 102 -23.77 8.16 2.31
C VAL A 102 -22.34 8.67 2.52
N VAL A 103 -21.82 8.62 3.74
CA VAL A 103 -20.63 9.39 4.15
C VAL A 103 -19.61 8.61 4.99
N HIS A 104 -19.94 7.38 5.38
CA HIS A 104 -19.05 6.53 6.14
C HIS A 104 -18.44 5.49 5.20
N SER A 105 -17.21 5.10 5.48
CA SER A 105 -16.52 4.07 4.70
C SER A 105 -15.76 3.11 5.59
N LEU A 106 -15.69 1.85 5.18
CA LEU A 106 -14.79 0.85 5.72
C LEU A 106 -13.71 0.58 4.68
N ALA A 107 -12.44 0.66 5.07
CA ALA A 107 -11.29 0.38 4.24
C ALA A 107 -10.54 -0.84 4.79
N LEU A 108 -10.25 -1.80 3.92
CA LEU A 108 -9.48 -2.99 4.23
C LEU A 108 -8.26 -3.03 3.32
N ARG A 109 -7.10 -3.38 3.86
CA ARG A 109 -5.88 -3.60 3.07
C ARG A 109 -5.20 -4.88 3.52
N ALA A 110 -4.68 -5.62 2.56
CA ALA A 110 -3.76 -6.72 2.78
C ALA A 110 -2.56 -6.53 1.85
N ALA A 111 -1.35 -6.73 2.35
CA ALA A 111 -0.14 -6.68 1.54
C ALA A 111 0.82 -7.79 1.93
N LEU A 112 1.43 -8.42 0.95
CA LEU A 112 2.46 -9.44 1.08
C LEU A 112 3.62 -9.04 0.17
N GLU A 113 4.84 -9.08 0.71
CA GLU A 113 6.06 -8.84 -0.05
C GLU A 113 7.12 -9.88 0.31
N ALA A 114 7.86 -10.31 -0.70
CA ALA A 114 8.95 -11.26 -0.55
C ALA A 114 10.12 -10.86 -1.44
N LEU A 115 11.30 -10.85 -0.85
CA LEU A 115 12.58 -10.62 -1.47
C LEU A 115 13.41 -11.90 -1.38
N HIS A 116 14.07 -12.29 -2.47
CA HIS A 116 14.88 -13.50 -2.52
C HIS A 116 16.16 -13.28 -3.32
N ARG A 117 17.27 -13.86 -2.84
CA ARG A 117 18.62 -13.76 -3.44
C ARG A 117 19.03 -12.32 -3.72
N SER A 118 18.94 -11.47 -2.69
CA SER A 118 19.31 -10.06 -2.80
C SER A 118 20.83 -9.89 -2.78
N GLU A 119 21.38 -9.14 -3.73
CA GLU A 119 22.81 -8.83 -3.82
C GLU A 119 23.26 -7.87 -2.71
N ASP A 120 22.43 -6.87 -2.38
CA ASP A 120 22.80 -5.78 -1.46
C ASP A 120 22.37 -6.03 0.00
N ALA A 121 22.06 -7.27 0.37
CA ALA A 121 21.47 -7.62 1.67
C ALA A 121 20.22 -6.77 2.01
N ASP A 122 19.47 -6.37 0.98
CA ASP A 122 18.26 -5.58 1.15
C ASP A 122 17.27 -6.30 2.08
N GLN A 123 16.60 -5.48 2.89
CA GLN A 123 15.62 -5.93 3.86
C GLN A 123 14.32 -5.15 3.72
N LEU A 124 13.21 -5.86 3.86
CA LEU A 124 11.88 -5.30 3.92
C LEU A 124 11.61 -4.84 5.35
N LEU A 125 11.51 -3.52 5.52
CA LEU A 125 11.24 -2.90 6.81
C LEU A 125 9.74 -2.76 7.05
N LEU A 126 9.29 -2.84 8.30
CA LEU A 126 7.90 -2.72 8.72
C LEU A 126 7.80 -1.88 10.00
N GLY A 127 6.74 -1.07 10.10
CA GLY A 127 6.48 -0.10 11.17
C GLY A 127 5.56 1.02 10.68
N LEU A 128 5.52 2.15 11.40
CA LEU A 128 4.62 3.28 11.11
C LEU A 128 4.64 3.75 9.65
N ALA A 129 5.83 3.86 9.04
CA ALA A 129 5.98 4.34 7.66
C ALA A 129 5.46 3.35 6.59
N ARG A 130 5.20 2.09 6.97
CA ARG A 130 4.88 1.00 6.03
C ARG A 130 3.52 0.36 6.28
N GLY A 131 2.69 0.93 7.13
CA GLY A 131 1.32 0.45 7.33
C GLY A 131 1.00 -0.04 8.74
N LEU A 132 1.97 -0.08 9.65
CA LEU A 132 1.81 -0.65 10.97
C LEU A 132 1.92 0.48 12.02
N ARG A 133 0.81 1.19 12.27
CA ARG A 133 0.74 2.23 13.32
C ARG A 133 0.90 1.59 14.70
N GLY A 134 1.37 2.36 15.69
CA GLY A 134 1.60 1.85 17.04
C GLY A 134 3.01 1.29 17.24
N TYR A 135 3.87 1.41 16.23
CA TYR A 135 5.23 0.86 16.22
C TYR A 135 6.17 1.80 15.48
N ALA A 136 7.36 1.99 16.05
CA ALA A 136 8.35 2.90 15.51
C ALA A 136 8.65 2.65 14.02
N PRO A 137 9.04 3.67 13.24
CA PRO A 137 9.46 3.48 11.86
C PRO A 137 10.58 2.45 11.77
N ARG A 138 10.43 1.46 10.87
CA ARG A 138 11.42 0.38 10.64
C ARG A 138 11.66 -0.51 11.86
N ARG A 139 10.66 -0.68 12.72
CA ARG A 139 10.74 -1.52 13.92
C ARG A 139 11.05 -2.98 13.64
N TYR A 140 10.47 -3.52 12.58
CA TYR A 140 10.68 -4.90 12.15
C TYR A 140 11.32 -4.95 10.77
N ASP A 141 12.05 -6.04 10.53
CA ASP A 141 12.81 -6.29 9.32
C ASP A 141 12.73 -7.77 8.93
N GLY A 142 12.97 -8.03 7.65
CA GLY A 142 13.14 -9.37 7.11
C GLY A 142 13.14 -9.39 5.59
N THR A 143 13.28 -10.57 4.99
CA THR A 143 13.15 -10.75 3.53
C THR A 143 11.71 -11.01 3.10
N ARG A 144 10.79 -11.23 4.03
CA ARG A 144 9.35 -11.36 3.78
C ARG A 144 8.59 -10.48 4.76
N ARG A 145 7.50 -9.85 4.29
CA ARG A 145 6.58 -9.14 5.18
C ARG A 145 5.13 -9.35 4.75
N VAL A 146 4.26 -9.33 5.74
CA VAL A 146 2.81 -9.30 5.55
C VAL A 146 2.21 -8.17 6.39
N LEU A 147 1.15 -7.56 5.88
CA LEU A 147 0.43 -6.48 6.51
C LEU A 147 -1.07 -6.63 6.26
N PHE A 148 -1.87 -6.39 7.29
CA PHE A 148 -3.32 -6.31 7.23
C PHE A 148 -3.77 -5.04 7.96
N ASN A 149 -4.63 -4.26 7.32
CA ASN A 149 -5.23 -3.07 7.93
C ASN A 149 -6.75 -3.14 7.77
N VAL A 150 -7.45 -2.82 8.86
CA VAL A 150 -8.89 -2.64 8.87
C VAL A 150 -9.17 -1.27 9.46
N GLU A 151 -9.94 -0.44 8.75
CA GLU A 151 -10.19 0.94 9.17
C GLU A 151 -11.63 1.37 8.90
N ALA A 152 -12.37 1.64 9.97
CA ALA A 152 -13.70 2.23 9.93
C ALA A 152 -13.60 3.75 10.01
N ARG A 153 -14.21 4.46 9.05
CA ARG A 153 -14.09 5.91 8.84
C ARG A 153 -15.46 6.61 8.92
N PRO A 154 -15.98 6.87 10.13
CA PRO A 154 -17.19 7.66 10.26
C PRO A 154 -16.96 9.16 10.05
N THR A 155 -17.79 9.79 9.20
CA THR A 155 -17.82 11.25 9.04
C THR A 155 -18.91 11.86 9.94
N TRP A 156 -18.53 12.82 10.79
CA TRP A 156 -19.42 13.43 11.79
C TRP A 156 -20.01 14.75 11.29
N VAL A 157 -19.15 15.68 10.86
CA VAL A 157 -19.55 17.03 10.49
C VAL A 157 -19.15 17.30 9.05
N ARG A 158 -20.09 17.86 8.28
CA ARG A 158 -19.88 18.26 6.88
C ARG A 158 -20.27 19.70 6.71
N ARG A 159 -19.30 20.56 6.47
CA ARG A 159 -19.51 21.94 6.04
C ARG A 159 -18.82 22.15 4.68
N PRO A 160 -19.24 23.14 3.89
CA PRO A 160 -18.61 23.39 2.60
C PRO A 160 -17.10 23.66 2.66
N TRP A 161 -16.60 24.20 3.78
CA TRP A 161 -15.20 24.58 3.96
C TRP A 161 -14.37 23.56 4.73
N TYR A 162 -15.00 22.76 5.59
CA TYR A 162 -14.31 21.75 6.39
C TYR A 162 -15.19 20.53 6.67
N THR A 163 -14.55 19.38 6.82
CA THR A 163 -15.19 18.11 7.16
C THR A 163 -14.45 17.49 8.34
N LEU A 164 -15.19 17.09 9.38
CA LEU A 164 -14.63 16.38 10.53
C LEU A 164 -15.07 14.91 10.48
N ALA A 165 -14.10 14.02 10.52
CA ALA A 165 -14.29 12.58 10.59
C ALA A 165 -13.41 11.99 11.69
N SER A 166 -13.69 10.76 12.08
CA SER A 166 -12.79 9.98 12.93
C SER A 166 -12.48 8.64 12.29
N THR A 167 -11.57 7.91 12.92
CA THR A 167 -11.28 6.53 12.59
C THR A 167 -11.11 5.64 13.78
N ALA A 168 -11.52 4.40 13.59
CA ALA A 168 -11.09 3.27 14.41
C ALA A 168 -10.41 2.27 13.48
N PHE A 169 -9.23 1.81 13.87
CA PHE A 169 -8.44 0.91 13.05
C PHE A 169 -7.76 -0.18 13.86
N VAL A 170 -7.42 -1.27 13.16
CA VAL A 170 -6.53 -2.31 13.64
C VAL A 170 -5.54 -2.62 12.53
N ASP A 171 -4.26 -2.50 12.84
CA ASP A 171 -3.16 -2.80 11.93
C ASP A 171 -2.42 -4.01 12.47
N CYS A 172 -2.23 -5.04 11.65
CA CYS A 172 -1.47 -6.23 11.99
C CYS A 172 -0.40 -6.49 10.94
N GLY A 173 0.77 -6.95 11.35
CA GLY A 173 1.83 -7.26 10.40
C GLY A 173 2.94 -8.11 11.00
N ALA A 174 3.73 -8.70 10.12
CA ALA A 174 4.92 -9.45 10.47
C ALA A 174 6.00 -9.21 9.42
N ALA A 175 7.24 -9.10 9.84
CA ALA A 175 8.41 -9.17 8.97
C ALA A 175 9.36 -10.26 9.47
N TRP A 176 9.86 -11.07 8.55
CA TRP A 176 10.67 -12.24 8.90
C TRP A 176 11.61 -12.64 7.77
N THR A 177 12.63 -13.41 8.14
CA THR A 177 13.57 -14.00 7.20
C THR A 177 13.48 -15.51 7.34
N PRO A 178 13.06 -16.24 6.30
CA PRO A 178 12.99 -17.70 6.31
C PRO A 178 14.30 -18.29 6.79
N ASP A 179 14.23 -19.43 7.49
CA ASP A 179 15.38 -20.16 8.04
C ASP A 179 16.16 -19.45 9.17
N HIS A 180 15.96 -18.14 9.37
CA HIS A 180 16.63 -17.37 10.43
C HIS A 180 15.67 -16.83 11.51
N LYS A 181 14.48 -16.36 11.11
CA LYS A 181 13.49 -15.72 11.99
C LYS A 181 12.10 -16.16 11.58
N LYS A 182 11.34 -16.74 12.50
CA LYS A 182 9.93 -17.10 12.26
C LYS A 182 9.08 -15.83 12.20
N ALA A 183 7.98 -15.89 11.45
CA ALA A 183 7.00 -14.81 11.42
C ALA A 183 6.37 -14.63 12.81
N ASN A 184 6.49 -13.42 13.37
CA ASN A 184 5.75 -13.01 14.56
C ASN A 184 4.73 -11.95 14.14
N LEU A 185 3.44 -12.28 14.24
CA LEU A 185 2.36 -11.36 13.89
C LEU A 185 2.09 -10.45 15.07
N VAL A 186 2.32 -9.16 14.88
CA VAL A 186 2.02 -8.14 15.86
C VAL A 186 0.84 -7.29 15.39
N CYS A 187 0.03 -6.82 16.33
CA CYS A 187 -1.18 -6.07 16.04
C CYS A 187 -1.26 -4.81 16.90
N SER A 188 -1.84 -3.76 16.35
CA SER A 188 -2.09 -2.50 17.02
C SER A 188 -3.48 -1.97 16.71
N PRO A 189 -4.39 -1.95 17.71
CA PRO A 189 -5.61 -1.16 17.62
C PRO A 189 -5.31 0.32 17.83
N GLY A 190 -6.13 1.19 17.23
CA GLY A 190 -6.00 2.63 17.39
C GLY A 190 -7.23 3.42 16.98
N LEU A 191 -7.19 4.70 17.33
CA LEU A 191 -8.22 5.69 17.01
C LEU A 191 -7.57 6.89 16.33
N GLY A 192 -8.32 7.58 15.49
CA GLY A 192 -7.83 8.77 14.80
C GLY A 192 -8.89 9.81 14.58
N ILE A 193 -8.44 11.03 14.32
CA ILE A 193 -9.27 12.18 13.96
C ILE A 193 -8.80 12.67 12.59
N ARG A 194 -9.74 13.14 11.77
CA ARG A 194 -9.47 13.68 10.45
C ARG A 194 -10.20 14.99 10.22
N LEU A 195 -9.46 15.98 9.79
CA LEU A 195 -9.98 17.29 9.42
C LEU A 195 -9.62 17.56 7.97
N GLY A 196 -10.63 17.55 7.10
CA GLY A 196 -10.49 17.84 5.68
C GLY A 196 -10.93 19.26 5.32
N TRP A 197 -10.29 19.87 4.32
CA TRP A 197 -10.71 21.15 3.75
C TRP A 197 -11.09 21.01 2.27
N PRO A 198 -12.37 20.71 1.95
CA PRO A 198 -12.81 20.39 0.59
C PRO A 198 -12.66 21.50 -0.46
N LYS A 199 -12.52 22.75 -0.03
CA LYS A 199 -12.40 23.93 -0.89
C LYS A 199 -10.98 24.46 -1.07
N VAL A 200 -10.02 23.90 -0.34
CA VAL A 200 -8.61 24.25 -0.48
C VAL A 200 -8.01 23.40 -1.62
N TYR A 201 -7.06 23.97 -2.36
CA TYR A 201 -6.37 23.27 -3.44
C TYR A 201 -5.78 21.94 -2.95
N ASN A 202 -5.94 20.88 -3.74
CA ASN A 202 -5.54 19.51 -3.41
C ASN A 202 -6.25 18.90 -2.17
N THR A 203 -7.31 19.56 -1.70
CA THR A 203 -8.27 19.05 -0.70
C THR A 203 -7.62 18.36 0.49
N PRO A 204 -6.73 19.05 1.23
CA PRO A 204 -5.90 18.43 2.24
C PRO A 204 -6.75 17.83 3.37
N VAL A 205 -6.30 16.67 3.85
CA VAL A 205 -6.85 16.00 5.03
C VAL A 205 -5.76 15.92 6.08
N LEU A 206 -5.90 16.66 7.17
CA LEU A 206 -5.04 16.49 8.35
C LEU A 206 -5.51 15.26 9.12
N ARG A 207 -4.56 14.40 9.51
CA ARG A 207 -4.80 13.25 10.38
C ARG A 207 -4.00 13.35 11.67
N GLY A 208 -4.61 12.90 12.75
CA GLY A 208 -3.94 12.58 14.01
C GLY A 208 -4.42 11.22 14.48
N ASP A 209 -3.51 10.27 14.64
CA ASP A 209 -3.81 8.88 15.02
C ASP A 209 -3.06 8.53 16.30
N ILE A 210 -3.76 7.91 17.25
CA ILE A 210 -3.18 7.25 18.43
C ILE A 210 -3.37 5.74 18.29
N ALA A 211 -2.29 5.00 18.47
CA ALA A 211 -2.27 3.55 18.31
C ALA A 211 -1.56 2.90 19.50
N TYR A 212 -2.00 1.73 19.90
CA TYR A 212 -1.42 0.97 21.00
C TYR A 212 -0.75 -0.30 20.46
N GLY A 213 0.57 -0.41 20.58
CA GLY A 213 1.30 -1.61 20.14
C GLY A 213 1.14 -2.73 21.16
N LEU A 214 0.31 -3.75 20.87
CA LEU A 214 -0.03 -4.80 21.85
C LEU A 214 1.21 -5.55 22.37
N GLU A 215 2.21 -5.73 21.52
CA GLU A 215 3.47 -6.42 21.86
C GLU A 215 4.39 -5.56 22.74
N GLU A 216 4.43 -4.25 22.51
CA GLU A 216 5.35 -3.34 23.22
C GLU A 216 4.73 -2.75 24.48
N GLY A 217 3.40 -2.79 24.59
CA GLY A 217 2.65 -2.14 25.66
C GLY A 217 2.74 -0.61 25.61
N SER A 218 3.05 -0.03 24.45
CA SER A 218 3.32 1.40 24.27
C SER A 218 2.24 2.09 23.42
N TYR A 219 2.03 3.38 23.67
CA TYR A 219 1.20 4.23 22.82
C TYR A 219 2.08 5.01 21.85
N GLU A 220 1.66 5.07 20.59
CA GLU A 220 2.28 5.90 19.56
C GLU A 220 1.27 6.93 19.08
N LEU A 221 1.70 8.19 19.03
CA LEU A 221 0.97 9.28 18.41
C LEU A 221 1.61 9.59 17.05
N SER A 222 0.79 9.69 16.02
CA SER A 222 1.24 10.10 14.68
C SER A 222 0.35 11.19 14.11
N VAL A 223 0.97 12.12 13.38
CA VAL A 223 0.28 13.22 12.70
C VAL A 223 0.75 13.23 11.24
N GLY A 224 -0.15 13.55 10.31
CA GLY A 224 0.21 13.60 8.90
C GLY A 224 -0.84 14.27 8.02
N LEU A 225 -0.57 14.29 6.72
CA LEU A 225 -1.51 14.73 5.69
C LEU A 225 -1.95 13.55 4.81
N GLY A 226 -3.18 13.61 4.32
CA GLY A 226 -3.84 12.57 3.54
C GLY A 226 -4.43 11.44 4.38
N GLN A 227 -5.12 10.51 3.72
CA GLN A 227 -5.51 9.23 4.33
C GLN A 227 -4.30 8.29 4.42
N TYR A 228 -4.41 7.26 5.25
CA TYR A 228 -3.33 6.28 5.41
C TYR A 228 -3.21 5.32 4.21
N PHE A 229 -4.35 4.88 3.67
CA PHE A 229 -4.50 4.10 2.44
C PHE A 229 -5.90 4.25 1.86
#